data_AF-A0A758X4F3-F1
#
_entry.id   AF-A0A758X4F3-F1
#
_cell.length_a   1.000
_cell.length_b   1.000
_cell.length_c   1.000
_cell.angle_alpha   90.00
_cell.angle_beta   90.00
_cell.angle_gamma   90.00
#
_symmetry.space_group_name_H-M   'P 1'
#
loop_
_entity.id
_entity.type
_entity.pdbx_description
1 polymer ?
#
loop_
_entity_poly.entity_id
_entity_poly.type
_entity_poly.pdbx_seq_one_letter_code
_entity_poly.pdbx_strand_id
1 'polypeptide(L)'
;VNENDLAFASQVADYWVNFARHASRTRDVLHGPVRWPASIRGRDRLLRIGLNKLAGFKVENRFMRARLALFKRVMKHHVSLE
;
A
#
# COMPACT_ATOMS: atom_id res chain seq x y z
N VAL A 1 2.99 9.56 21.97
CA VAL A 1 2.01 10.00 20.95
C VAL A 1 1.90 11.50 21.05
N ASN A 2 2.22 12.23 19.98
CA ASN A 2 2.12 13.69 19.90
C ASN A 2 1.06 14.11 18.87
N GLU A 3 0.85 15.42 18.70
CA GLU A 3 -0.13 15.96 17.74
C GLU A 3 0.15 15.52 16.29
N ASN A 4 1.42 15.40 15.90
CA ASN A 4 1.79 14.93 14.57
C ASN A 4 1.41 13.46 14.36
N ASP A 5 1.58 12.62 15.39
CA ASP A 5 1.16 11.22 15.36
C ASP A 5 -0.36 11.11 15.21
N LEU A 6 -1.12 11.93 15.94
CA LEU A 6 -2.59 11.96 15.87
C LEU A 6 -3.07 12.46 14.50
N ALA A 7 -2.48 13.52 13.97
CA ALA A 7 -2.80 14.06 12.65
C ALA A 7 -2.51 13.03 11.55
N PHE A 8 -1.38 12.33 11.63
CA PHE A 8 -1.04 11.28 10.68
C PHE A 8 -1.98 10.08 10.80
N ALA A 9 -2.31 9.64 12.01
CA ALA A 9 -3.27 8.57 12.26
C ALA A 9 -4.67 8.91 11.72
N SER A 10 -5.12 10.16 11.85
CA SER A 10 -6.38 10.62 11.26
C SER A 10 -6.41 10.42 9.75
N GLN A 11 -5.34 10.80 9.05
CA GLN A 11 -5.25 10.63 7.59
C GLN A 11 -5.25 9.15 7.18
N VAL A 12 -4.66 8.26 7.98
CA VAL A 12 -4.72 6.82 7.75
C VAL A 12 -6.15 6.28 7.98
N ALA A 13 -6.81 6.73 9.04
CA ALA A 13 -8.19 6.35 9.32
C ALA A 13 -9.15 6.81 8.21
N ASP A 14 -8.94 8.02 7.67
CA ASP A 14 -9.73 8.54 6.55
C ASP A 14 -9.63 7.66 5.30
N TYR A 15 -8.46 7.09 5.00
CA TYR A 15 -8.35 6.10 3.90
C TYR A 15 -9.22 4.87 4.14
N TRP A 16 -9.27 4.34 5.37
CA TRP A 16 -10.09 3.17 5.70
C TRP A 16 -11.58 3.47 5.67
N VAL A 17 -11.98 4.66 6.14
CA VAL A 17 -13.37 5.11 6.02
C VAL A 17 -13.76 5.31 4.56
N ASN A 18 -12.90 5.94 3.75
CA ASN A 18 -13.15 6.14 2.32
C ASN A 18 -13.19 4.81 1.55
N PHE A 19 -12.33 3.85 1.91
CA PHE A 19 -12.41 2.50 1.37
C PHE A 19 -13.75 1.86 1.67
N ALA A 20 -14.18 1.83 2.94
CA ALA A 20 -15.44 1.23 3.35
C ALA A 20 -16.66 1.89 2.67
N ARG A 21 -16.62 3.21 2.46
CA ARG A 21 -17.72 3.98 1.84
C ARG A 21 -17.75 3.91 0.31
N HIS A 22 -16.59 3.81 -0.34
CA HIS A 22 -16.49 4.12 -1.76
C HIS A 22 -15.83 3.04 -2.61
N ALA A 23 -15.11 2.08 -2.02
CA ALA A 23 -14.50 1.01 -2.80
C ALA A 23 -15.57 0.18 -3.49
N SER A 24 -15.45 0.05 -4.81
CA SER A 24 -16.36 -0.75 -5.64
C SER A 24 -15.61 -1.18 -6.89
N ARG A 25 -16.19 -2.11 -7.66
CA ARG A 25 -15.59 -2.60 -8.91
C ARG A 25 -15.43 -1.50 -9.97
N THR A 26 -16.24 -0.45 -9.91
CA THR A 26 -16.24 0.67 -10.86
C THR A 26 -15.41 1.87 -10.39
N ARG A 27 -15.02 1.91 -9.11
CA ARG A 27 -14.17 2.97 -8.53
C ARG A 27 -12.79 2.41 -8.28
N ASP A 28 -11.88 2.74 -9.18
CA ASP A 28 -10.51 2.23 -9.19
C ASP A 28 -9.53 3.15 -8.44
N VAL A 29 -10.00 4.22 -7.78
CA VAL A 29 -9.14 5.14 -7.03
C VAL A 29 -9.79 5.54 -5.71
N LEU A 30 -9.03 5.42 -4.61
CA LEU A 30 -9.35 6.01 -3.33
C LEU A 30 -8.72 7.40 -3.23
N HIS A 31 -9.51 8.38 -2.76
CA HIS A 31 -9.06 9.73 -2.55
C HIS A 31 -8.57 9.93 -1.10
N GLY A 32 -7.52 10.73 -0.95
CA GLY A 32 -6.87 11.05 0.31
C GLY A 32 -5.67 11.97 0.04
N PRO A 33 -4.71 12.08 0.97
CA PRO A 33 -3.47 12.86 0.80
C PRO A 33 -2.74 12.61 -0.53
N VAL A 34 -2.82 11.40 -1.07
CA VAL A 34 -2.44 11.06 -2.45
C VAL A 34 -3.55 10.21 -3.07
N ARG A 35 -3.72 10.31 -4.39
CA ARG A 35 -4.64 9.39 -5.09
C ARG A 35 -4.09 7.97 -5.01
N TRP A 36 -4.84 7.04 -4.44
CA TRP A 36 -4.45 5.64 -4.33
C TRP A 36 -5.26 4.78 -5.32
N PRO A 37 -4.72 4.52 -6.52
CA PRO A 37 -5.35 3.62 -7.48
C PRO A 37 -5.29 2.16 -7.03
N ALA A 38 -6.32 1.39 -7.40
CA ALA A 38 -6.41 -0.04 -7.20
C ALA A 38 -5.24 -0.76 -7.89
N SER A 39 -4.71 -1.77 -7.20
CA SER A 39 -3.70 -2.66 -7.79
C SER A 39 -4.40 -3.68 -8.67
N ILE A 40 -4.19 -3.59 -9.98
CA ILE A 40 -4.80 -4.48 -10.97
C ILE A 40 -3.72 -5.17 -11.80
N ARG A 41 -4.07 -6.26 -12.47
CA ARG A 41 -3.13 -7.02 -13.31
C ARG A 41 -2.41 -6.08 -14.30
N GLY A 42 -1.08 -6.07 -14.23
CA GLY A 42 -0.22 -5.23 -15.09
C GLY A 42 0.04 -3.82 -14.57
N ARG A 43 -0.72 -3.36 -13.57
CA ARG A 43 -0.54 -2.07 -12.88
C ARG A 43 -0.45 -2.30 -11.37
N ASP A 44 0.72 -2.78 -10.96
CA ASP A 44 1.05 -2.98 -9.56
C ASP A 44 1.23 -1.60 -8.89
N ARG A 45 0.27 -1.20 -8.07
CA ARG A 45 0.22 0.08 -7.35
C ARG A 45 0.17 -0.19 -5.86
N LEU A 46 1.11 0.37 -5.11
CA LEU A 46 1.20 0.18 -3.67
C LEU A 46 1.29 1.54 -2.99
N LEU A 47 0.37 1.83 -2.06
CA LEU A 47 0.48 2.99 -1.19
C LEU A 47 1.46 2.68 -0.05
N ARG A 48 2.54 3.45 0.03
CA ARG A 48 3.42 3.50 1.20
C ARG A 48 2.91 4.56 2.16
N ILE A 49 2.77 4.15 3.41
CA ILE A 49 2.41 4.99 4.55
C ILE A 49 3.62 5.03 5.46
N GLY A 50 4.15 6.22 5.73
CA GLY A 50 5.42 6.40 6.42
C GLY A 50 6.61 6.28 5.46
N LEU A 51 7.36 7.37 5.32
CA LEU A 51 8.47 7.49 4.38
C LEU A 51 9.75 7.84 5.15
N ASN A 52 10.70 6.91 5.21
CA ASN A 52 12.01 7.15 5.85
C ASN A 52 11.90 7.71 7.28
N LYS A 53 11.03 7.13 8.11
CA LYS A 53 10.70 7.58 9.49
C LYS A 53 9.95 8.91 9.59
N LEU A 54 9.46 9.45 8.47
CA LEU A 54 8.64 10.64 8.42
C LEU A 54 7.18 10.30 8.07
N ALA A 55 6.26 11.11 8.59
CA ALA A 55 4.87 11.08 8.16
C ALA A 55 4.79 11.44 6.68
N GLY A 56 4.14 10.58 5.89
CA GLY A 56 4.03 10.80 4.46
C GLY A 56 3.38 9.64 3.73
N PHE A 57 2.91 9.93 2.51
CA PHE A 57 2.22 8.99 1.64
C PHE A 57 2.86 9.01 0.27
N LYS A 58 3.09 7.82 -0.30
CA LYS A 58 3.61 7.71 -1.68
C LYS A 58 3.05 6.48 -2.37
N VAL A 59 2.49 6.65 -3.56
CA VAL A 59 2.15 5.52 -4.41
C VAL A 59 3.39 5.09 -5.19
N GLU A 60 3.80 3.85 -4.98
CA GLU A 60 4.90 3.23 -5.70
C GLU A 60 4.38 2.30 -6.79
N ASN A 61 5.12 2.30 -7.91
CA ASN A 61 4.82 1.46 -9.06
C ASN A 61 5.72 0.24 -9.05
N ARG A 62 5.14 -0.97 -9.19
CA ARG A 62 5.90 -2.24 -9.20
C ARG A 62 6.82 -2.38 -7.98
N PHE A 63 6.40 -1.84 -6.84
CA PHE A 63 7.18 -1.85 -5.60
C PHE A 63 7.62 -3.26 -5.26
N MET A 64 8.94 -3.46 -5.10
CA MET A 64 9.56 -4.73 -4.74
C MET A 64 9.26 -5.90 -5.70
N ARG A 65 8.71 -5.67 -6.90
CA ARG A 65 8.25 -6.75 -7.79
C ARG A 65 9.36 -7.76 -8.12
N ALA A 66 10.53 -7.28 -8.55
CA ALA A 66 11.66 -8.14 -8.88
C ALA A 66 12.19 -8.88 -7.65
N ARG A 67 12.32 -8.17 -6.52
CA ARG A 67 12.82 -8.73 -5.26
C ARG A 67 11.87 -9.78 -4.69
N LEU A 68 10.56 -9.55 -4.75
CA LEU A 68 9.53 -10.53 -4.38
C LEU A 68 9.51 -11.74 -5.32
N ALA A 69 9.70 -11.53 -6.63
CA ALA A 69 9.78 -12.64 -7.58
C ALA A 69 10.99 -13.54 -7.30
N LEU A 70 12.16 -12.94 -7.03
CA LEU A 70 13.34 -13.67 -6.60
C LEU A 70 13.09 -14.41 -5.28
N PHE A 71 12.55 -13.71 -4.27
CA PHE A 71 12.26 -14.32 -2.98
C PHE A 71 11.31 -15.52 -3.11
N LYS A 72 10.21 -15.37 -3.87
CA LYS A 72 9.30 -16.49 -4.15
C LYS A 72 9.99 -17.68 -4.81
N ARG A 73 10.93 -17.42 -5.74
CA ARG A 73 11.71 -18.47 -6.39
C ARG A 73 12.64 -19.18 -5.39
N VAL A 74 13.36 -18.42 -4.57
CA VAL A 74 14.23 -18.97 -3.51
C VAL A 74 13.41 -19.83 -2.56
N MET A 75 12.28 -19.32 -2.05
CA MET A 75 11.40 -20.06 -1.14
C MET A 75 10.91 -21.36 -1.77
N LYS A 76 10.50 -21.34 -3.04
CA LYS A 76 10.05 -22.54 -3.76
C LYS A 76 11.13 -23.62 -3.87
N HIS A 77 12.41 -23.24 -3.97
CA HIS A 77 13.51 -24.19 -4.16
C HIS A 77 14.20 -24.60 -2.86
N HIS A 78 14.17 -23.76 -1.83
CA HIS A 78 14.94 -23.95 -0.60
C HIS A 78 14.10 -24.20 0.65
N VAL A 79 12.77 -24.08 0.58
CA VAL A 79 11.88 -24.37 1.71
C VAL A 79 11.01 -25.56 1.36
N SER A 80 11.41 -26.75 1.83
CA SER A 80 10.55 -27.92 1.93
C SER A 80 9.83 -27.89 3.28
N LEU A 81 8.51 -27.96 3.24
CA LEU A 81 7.69 -28.23 4.43
C LEU A 81 7.72 -29.76 4.65
N GLU A 82 8.82 -30.27 5.20
CA GLU A 82 8.81 -31.57 5.87
C GLU A 82 8.41 -31.40 7.34
#